data_AF-A0A4Y2T5B1-F1
#
_entry.id   AF-A0A4Y2T5B1-F1
#
_cell.length_a   1.000
_cell.length_b   1.000
_cell.length_c   1.000
_cell.angle_alpha   90.00
_cell.angle_beta   90.00
_cell.angle_gamma   90.00
#
_symmetry.space_group_name_H-M   'P 1'
#
loop_
_entity.id
_entity.type
_entity.pdbx_description
1 polymer ?
#
loop_
_entity_poly.entity_id
_entity_poly.type
_entity_poly.pdbx_seq_one_letter_code
_entity_poly.pdbx_strand_id
1 'polypeptide(L)'
;MGRKKPEIRIEMKKLIIDHYKSGKYIRKVSDILKISKSIVFSIISKYRKTGSVENKARTGLPAIFTPREQRWFVKKITINPKISAVKLTLEARKRFGKISHPETVRNILRNHDFHARVARRKPFISRVNQKERLKFARCYFKKPKEFWESVIFVEESKFNVFGSNGKQKVWRRLNTELKLRNLRDTVKHGVGSHFVWGCMSSFGTGNLELIDSKVNTYGFIDILKRNIRQSAQKMGILANFKLYQDNDPKRTSHVCRLWALYHCPMVIKTPAQSPDLNSIEHLWDNIQRHMHESKYYEQKYPERKTN
;
A
#
# COMPACT_ATOMS: atom_id res chain seq x y z
N MET A 1 -34.88 18.21 -31.54
CA MET A 1 -33.40 18.32 -31.55
C MET A 1 -32.95 18.75 -32.94
N GLY A 2 -32.43 19.96 -33.12
CA GLY A 2 -31.95 20.42 -34.43
C GLY A 2 -30.76 19.58 -34.93
N ARG A 3 -30.76 19.18 -36.21
CA ARG A 3 -29.63 18.48 -36.84
C ARG A 3 -28.34 19.29 -36.65
N LYS A 4 -27.35 18.70 -35.98
CA LYS A 4 -26.00 19.27 -35.85
C LYS A 4 -25.40 19.43 -37.24
N LYS A 5 -25.14 20.67 -37.68
CA LYS A 5 -24.41 20.90 -38.93
C LYS A 5 -22.94 20.48 -38.75
N PRO A 6 -22.35 19.76 -39.70
CA PRO A 6 -20.94 19.35 -39.63
C PRO A 6 -20.04 20.59 -39.59
N GLU A 7 -19.06 20.55 -38.68
CA GLU A 7 -18.16 21.66 -38.42
C GLU A 7 -17.00 21.63 -39.43
N ILE A 8 -16.71 22.76 -40.09
CA ILE A 8 -15.66 22.83 -41.12
C ILE A 8 -14.27 22.61 -40.50
N ARG A 9 -13.45 21.79 -41.17
CA ARG A 9 -12.04 21.50 -40.81
C ARG A 9 -11.22 22.80 -40.70
N ILE A 10 -10.24 22.80 -39.78
CA ILE A 10 -9.40 23.97 -39.51
C ILE A 10 -8.59 24.39 -40.75
N GLU A 11 -8.10 23.44 -41.54
CA GLU A 11 -7.38 23.71 -42.80
C GLU A 11 -8.22 24.52 -43.79
N MET A 12 -9.48 24.14 -43.97
CA MET A 12 -10.42 24.88 -44.83
C MET A 12 -10.69 26.29 -44.29
N LYS A 13 -10.69 26.48 -42.97
CA LYS A 13 -10.80 27.82 -42.37
C LYS A 13 -9.57 28.67 -42.65
N LYS A 14 -8.36 28.09 -42.62
CA LYS A 14 -7.11 28.78 -42.98
C LYS A 14 -7.14 29.23 -44.45
N LEU A 15 -7.49 28.33 -45.38
CA LEU A 15 -7.64 28.66 -46.80
C LEU A 15 -8.64 29.80 -47.06
N ILE A 16 -9.76 29.82 -46.35
CA ILE A 16 -10.74 30.93 -46.43
C ILE A 16 -10.08 32.26 -46.00
N ILE A 17 -9.31 32.24 -44.91
CA ILE A 17 -8.63 33.44 -44.40
C ILE A 17 -7.49 33.89 -45.33
N ASP A 18 -6.74 32.97 -45.94
CA ASP A 18 -5.67 33.29 -46.89
C ASP A 18 -6.24 33.94 -48.17
N HIS A 19 -7.36 33.42 -48.68
CA HIS A 19 -8.09 34.06 -49.77
C HIS A 19 -8.68 35.42 -49.40
N TYR A 20 -9.14 35.58 -48.17
CA TYR A 20 -9.58 36.89 -47.66
C TYR A 20 -8.43 37.89 -47.54
N LYS A 21 -7.27 37.47 -47.01
CA LYS A 21 -6.05 38.31 -46.89
C LYS A 21 -5.49 38.74 -48.25
N SER A 22 -5.63 37.90 -49.27
CA SER A 22 -5.28 38.22 -50.67
C SER A 22 -6.34 39.09 -51.39
N GLY A 23 -7.31 39.67 -50.67
CA GLY A 23 -8.26 40.64 -51.21
C GLY A 23 -9.42 40.04 -52.02
N LYS A 24 -9.62 38.71 -52.02
CA LYS A 24 -10.72 38.09 -52.77
C LYS A 24 -12.07 38.33 -52.09
N TYR A 25 -13.08 38.70 -52.90
CA TYR A 25 -14.46 38.85 -52.44
C TYR A 25 -15.07 37.51 -51.99
N ILE A 26 -15.97 37.56 -51.00
CA ILE A 26 -16.63 36.38 -50.39
C ILE A 26 -17.26 35.43 -51.42
N ARG A 27 -17.88 35.98 -52.47
CA ARG A 27 -18.47 35.20 -53.57
C ARG A 27 -17.41 34.36 -54.29
N LYS A 28 -16.28 34.98 -54.65
CA LYS A 28 -15.15 34.31 -55.32
C LYS A 28 -14.54 33.22 -54.43
N VAL A 29 -14.43 33.45 -53.12
CA VAL A 29 -13.93 32.44 -52.15
C VAL A 29 -14.91 31.27 -52.02
N SER A 30 -16.21 31.56 -51.98
CA SER A 30 -17.29 30.57 -51.95
C SER A 30 -17.26 29.66 -53.19
N ASP A 31 -17.08 30.25 -54.37
CA ASP A 31 -17.05 29.54 -55.64
C ASP A 31 -15.78 28.66 -55.77
N ILE A 32 -14.60 29.18 -55.39
CA ILE A 32 -13.32 28.43 -55.42
C ILE A 32 -13.36 27.22 -54.48
N LEU A 33 -13.80 27.42 -53.23
CA LEU A 33 -13.74 26.39 -52.20
C LEU A 33 -14.99 25.51 -52.14
N LYS A 34 -16.01 25.81 -52.97
CA LYS A 34 -17.33 25.14 -52.97
C LYS A 34 -17.98 25.10 -51.58
N ILE A 35 -17.84 26.18 -50.82
CA ILE A 35 -18.43 26.36 -49.47
C ILE A 35 -19.50 27.44 -49.53
N SER A 36 -20.58 27.32 -48.77
CA SER A 36 -21.64 28.33 -48.77
C SER A 36 -21.14 29.72 -48.33
N LYS A 37 -21.63 30.77 -49.01
CA LYS A 37 -21.29 32.18 -48.73
C LYS A 37 -21.49 32.56 -47.26
N SER A 38 -22.55 32.03 -46.63
CA SER A 38 -22.86 32.27 -45.23
C SER A 38 -21.77 31.76 -44.28
N ILE A 39 -21.19 30.58 -44.58
CA ILE A 39 -20.11 30.03 -43.75
C ILE A 39 -18.80 30.80 -43.97
N VAL A 40 -18.48 31.14 -45.22
CA VAL A 40 -17.32 31.99 -45.55
C VAL A 40 -17.42 33.33 -44.80
N PHE A 41 -18.59 33.99 -44.86
CA PHE A 41 -18.84 35.23 -44.12
C PHE A 41 -18.70 35.06 -42.61
N SER A 42 -19.29 34.00 -42.03
CA SER A 42 -19.21 33.72 -40.59
C SER A 42 -17.76 33.52 -40.11
N ILE A 43 -16.94 32.80 -40.88
CA ILE A 43 -15.53 32.56 -40.57
C ILE A 43 -14.73 33.86 -40.65
N ILE A 44 -14.90 34.66 -41.72
CA ILE A 44 -14.21 35.95 -41.87
C ILE A 44 -14.63 36.93 -40.77
N SER A 45 -15.93 37.01 -40.46
CA SER A 45 -16.47 37.87 -39.41
C SER A 45 -15.92 37.49 -38.03
N LYS A 46 -15.83 36.19 -37.73
CA LYS A 46 -15.18 35.70 -36.51
C LYS A 46 -13.70 36.07 -36.49
N TYR A 47 -12.98 35.82 -37.59
CA TYR A 47 -11.54 36.11 -37.69
C TYR A 47 -11.24 37.61 -37.51
N ARG A 48 -12.05 38.49 -38.10
CA ARG A 48 -11.94 39.95 -37.89
C ARG A 48 -12.06 40.35 -36.41
N LYS A 49 -12.88 39.64 -35.62
CA LYS A 49 -13.09 39.92 -34.19
C LYS A 49 -12.04 39.28 -33.27
N THR A 50 -11.59 38.07 -33.57
CA THR A 50 -10.75 37.27 -32.64
C THR A 50 -9.34 36.99 -33.14
N GLY A 51 -9.01 37.29 -34.40
CA GLY A 51 -7.70 37.00 -35.02
C GLY A 51 -7.37 35.50 -35.19
N SER A 52 -8.24 34.59 -34.74
CA SER A 52 -8.00 33.14 -34.71
C SER A 52 -9.03 32.35 -35.54
N VAL A 53 -8.53 31.32 -36.24
CA VAL A 53 -9.33 30.33 -36.97
C VAL A 53 -9.70 29.11 -36.12
N GLU A 54 -9.16 29.01 -34.90
CA GLU A 54 -9.40 27.88 -34.02
C GLU A 54 -10.85 27.83 -33.52
N ASN A 55 -11.33 26.62 -33.25
CA ASN A 55 -12.64 26.45 -32.65
C ASN A 55 -12.57 26.93 -31.20
N LYS A 56 -13.56 27.74 -30.79
CA LYS A 56 -13.68 28.09 -29.38
C LYS A 56 -13.98 26.81 -28.59
N ALA A 57 -13.36 26.67 -27.43
CA ALA A 57 -13.75 25.63 -26.49
C ALA A 57 -15.26 25.72 -26.26
N ARG A 58 -15.96 24.61 -26.50
CA ARG A 58 -17.39 24.56 -26.22
C ARG A 58 -17.56 24.65 -24.71
N THR A 59 -18.43 25.53 -24.26
CA THR A 59 -18.88 25.52 -22.86
C THR A 59 -19.60 24.19 -22.64
N GLY A 60 -18.99 23.32 -21.84
CA GLY A 60 -19.62 22.08 -21.42
C GLY A 60 -20.90 22.33 -20.62
N LEU A 61 -21.57 21.26 -20.22
CA LEU A 61 -22.68 21.35 -19.29
C LEU A 61 -22.21 22.03 -17.99
N PRO A 62 -22.95 23.01 -17.43
CA PRO A 62 -22.62 23.61 -16.16
C PRO A 62 -22.49 22.54 -15.07
N ALA A 63 -21.47 22.65 -14.24
CA ALA A 63 -21.27 21.72 -13.12
C ALA A 63 -22.43 21.86 -12.10
N ILE A 64 -22.94 20.72 -11.61
CA ILE A 64 -24.00 20.68 -10.58
C ILE A 64 -23.56 21.45 -9.32
N PHE A 65 -22.29 21.28 -8.94
CA PHE A 65 -21.70 21.93 -7.78
C PHE A 65 -20.76 23.06 -8.18
N THR A 66 -20.96 24.22 -7.55
CA THR A 66 -20.09 25.39 -7.69
C THR A 66 -18.70 25.13 -7.10
N PRO A 67 -17.67 25.89 -7.47
CA PRO A 67 -16.34 25.76 -6.88
C PRO A 67 -16.32 25.88 -5.34
N ARG A 68 -17.22 26.70 -4.77
CA ARG A 68 -17.37 26.84 -3.30
C ARG A 68 -17.93 25.57 -2.65
N GLU A 69 -18.91 24.93 -3.29
CA GLU A 69 -19.48 23.65 -2.83
C GLU A 69 -18.49 22.49 -3.02
N GLN A 70 -17.70 22.50 -4.10
CA GLN A 70 -16.62 21.53 -4.32
C GLN A 70 -15.59 21.54 -3.19
N ARG A 71 -15.15 22.73 -2.75
CA ARG A 71 -14.26 22.88 -1.58
C ARG A 71 -14.84 22.31 -0.28
N TRP A 72 -16.16 22.30 -0.13
CA TRP A 72 -16.79 21.69 1.04
C TRP A 72 -16.63 20.16 1.06
N PHE A 73 -16.72 19.49 -0.10
CA PHE A 73 -16.43 18.06 -0.20
C PHE A 73 -14.98 17.75 0.15
N VAL A 74 -14.05 18.55 -0.35
CA VAL A 74 -12.61 18.42 -0.04
C VAL A 74 -12.39 18.54 1.46
N LYS A 75 -12.91 19.61 2.10
CA LYS A 75 -12.80 19.81 3.55
C LYS A 75 -13.33 18.61 4.36
N LYS A 76 -14.48 18.06 3.97
CA LYS A 76 -15.07 16.89 4.65
C LYS A 76 -14.17 15.66 4.58
N ILE A 77 -13.55 15.40 3.43
CA ILE A 77 -12.62 14.28 3.27
C ILE A 77 -11.29 14.52 3.95
N THR A 78 -10.77 15.75 4.00
CA THR A 78 -9.56 16.06 4.76
C THR A 78 -9.74 15.79 6.25
N ILE A 79 -10.92 16.12 6.81
CA ILE A 79 -11.24 15.87 8.23
C ILE A 79 -11.48 14.37 8.47
N ASN A 80 -12.25 13.71 7.60
CA ASN A 80 -12.57 12.30 7.73
C ASN A 80 -12.39 11.58 6.38
N PRO A 81 -11.19 11.05 6.08
CA PRO A 81 -10.90 10.43 4.80
C PRO A 81 -11.62 9.10 4.58
N LYS A 82 -12.29 8.55 5.61
CA LYS A 82 -13.06 7.30 5.54
C LYS A 82 -14.51 7.51 5.11
N ILE A 83 -14.97 8.76 4.94
CA ILE A 83 -16.35 9.03 4.55
C ILE A 83 -16.61 8.55 3.11
N SER A 84 -17.73 7.87 2.89
CA SER A 84 -18.10 7.38 1.56
C SER A 84 -18.68 8.49 0.69
N ALA A 85 -18.47 8.38 -0.63
CA ALA A 85 -19.06 9.31 -1.60
C ALA A 85 -20.60 9.33 -1.52
N VAL A 86 -21.23 8.19 -1.20
CA VAL A 86 -22.69 8.07 -1.01
C VAL A 86 -23.14 8.89 0.20
N LYS A 87 -22.42 8.80 1.32
CA LYS A 87 -22.72 9.61 2.51
C LYS A 87 -22.53 11.10 2.22
N LEU A 88 -21.47 11.46 1.51
CA LEU A 88 -21.24 12.84 1.07
C LEU A 88 -22.36 13.36 0.16
N THR A 89 -22.88 12.56 -0.77
CA THR A 89 -24.04 12.99 -1.59
C THR A 89 -25.28 13.26 -0.76
N LEU A 90 -25.55 12.43 0.26
CA LEU A 90 -26.68 12.63 1.16
C LEU A 90 -26.51 13.89 2.01
N GLU A 91 -25.31 14.13 2.54
CA GLU A 91 -25.00 15.36 3.29
C GLU A 91 -25.08 16.60 2.38
N ALA A 92 -24.62 16.50 1.14
CA ALA A 92 -24.71 17.59 0.15
C ALA A 92 -26.16 17.90 -0.23
N ARG A 93 -27.01 16.88 -0.39
CA ARG A 93 -28.45 17.06 -0.61
C ARG A 93 -29.09 17.83 0.55
N LYS A 94 -28.79 17.45 1.79
CA LYS A 94 -29.31 18.12 2.99
C LYS A 94 -28.82 19.57 3.10
N ARG A 95 -27.57 19.84 2.72
CA ARG A 95 -26.94 21.16 2.89
C ARG A 95 -27.24 22.15 1.77
N PHE A 96 -27.22 21.68 0.52
CA PHE A 96 -27.32 22.54 -0.68
C PHE A 96 -28.63 22.34 -1.44
N GLY A 97 -29.48 21.39 -1.05
CA GLY A 97 -30.72 21.07 -1.77
C GLY A 97 -30.51 20.37 -3.12
N LYS A 98 -29.26 20.04 -3.48
CA LYS A 98 -28.90 19.48 -4.80
C LYS A 98 -28.86 17.96 -4.78
N ILE A 99 -29.57 17.34 -5.72
CA ILE A 99 -29.52 15.90 -5.95
C ILE A 99 -28.40 15.63 -6.96
N SER A 100 -27.49 14.72 -6.62
CA SER A 100 -26.42 14.30 -7.50
C SER A 100 -26.14 12.81 -7.34
N HIS A 101 -25.71 12.17 -8.41
CA HIS A 101 -25.24 10.79 -8.35
C HIS A 101 -23.89 10.72 -7.59
N PRO A 102 -23.63 9.69 -6.77
CA PRO A 102 -22.36 9.52 -6.05
C PRO A 102 -21.10 9.61 -6.91
N GLU A 103 -21.19 9.24 -8.19
CA GLU A 103 -20.08 9.38 -9.14
C GLU A 103 -19.67 10.84 -9.37
N THR A 104 -20.61 11.79 -9.30
CA THR A 104 -20.32 13.23 -9.39
C THR A 104 -19.36 13.66 -8.29
N VAL A 105 -19.61 13.21 -7.06
CA VAL A 105 -18.75 13.49 -5.91
C VAL A 105 -17.40 12.80 -6.08
N ARG A 106 -17.36 11.55 -6.56
CA ARG A 106 -16.09 10.86 -6.84
C ARG A 106 -15.26 11.61 -7.89
N ASN A 107 -15.88 12.13 -8.95
CA ASN A 107 -15.20 12.90 -9.99
C ASN A 107 -14.66 14.22 -9.44
N ILE A 108 -15.43 14.96 -8.64
CA ILE A 108 -14.95 16.17 -7.96
C ILE A 108 -13.72 15.86 -7.11
N LEU A 109 -13.74 14.75 -6.36
CA LEU A 109 -12.61 14.35 -5.52
C LEU A 109 -11.39 13.97 -6.34
N ARG A 110 -11.56 13.22 -7.44
CA ARG A 110 -10.47 12.88 -8.36
C ARG A 110 -9.88 14.12 -9.03
N ASN A 111 -10.69 15.11 -9.38
CA ASN A 111 -10.23 16.40 -9.92
C ASN A 111 -9.45 17.23 -8.89
N HIS A 112 -9.55 16.88 -7.61
CA HIS A 112 -8.76 17.44 -6.51
C HIS A 112 -7.69 16.45 -6.01
N ASP A 113 -7.28 15.48 -6.84
CA ASP A 113 -6.24 14.48 -6.56
C ASP A 113 -6.53 13.52 -5.39
N PHE A 114 -7.80 13.42 -4.96
CA PHE A 114 -8.22 12.42 -3.99
C PHE A 114 -8.64 11.13 -4.69
N HIS A 115 -7.87 10.07 -4.47
CA HIS A 115 -8.17 8.74 -4.99
C HIS A 115 -8.52 7.76 -3.88
N ALA A 116 -9.57 6.96 -4.12
CA ALA A 116 -9.90 5.84 -3.24
C ALA A 116 -8.76 4.80 -3.29
N ARG A 117 -8.26 4.42 -2.11
CA ARG A 117 -7.24 3.40 -1.90
C ARG A 117 -7.61 2.56 -0.69
N VAL A 118 -7.08 1.33 -0.65
CA VAL A 118 -7.25 0.45 0.51
C VAL A 118 -6.42 1.01 1.67
N ALA A 119 -7.07 1.29 2.80
CA ALA A 119 -6.38 1.72 4.01
C ALA A 119 -5.38 0.63 4.46
N ARG A 120 -4.14 1.02 4.75
CA ARG A 120 -3.10 0.08 5.22
C ARG A 120 -3.49 -0.43 6.61
N ARG A 121 -3.41 -1.75 6.80
CA ARG A 121 -3.51 -2.36 8.13
C ARG A 121 -2.21 -2.10 8.87
N LYS A 122 -2.26 -1.38 9.99
CA LYS A 122 -1.15 -1.19 10.92
C LYS A 122 -1.65 -1.45 12.34
N PRO A 123 -0.84 -2.05 13.22
CA PRO A 123 -1.20 -2.15 14.63
C PRO A 123 -1.38 -0.74 15.20
N PHE A 124 -2.34 -0.59 16.11
CA PHE A 124 -2.51 0.66 16.83
C PHE A 124 -1.39 0.78 17.87
N ILE A 125 -0.53 1.79 17.72
CA ILE A 125 0.57 2.08 18.64
C ILE A 125 0.11 3.21 19.57
N SER A 126 0.14 2.98 20.88
CA SER A 126 -0.22 4.00 21.88
C SER A 126 0.70 5.22 21.78
N ARG A 127 0.23 6.40 22.23
CA ARG A 127 1.06 7.63 22.24
C ARG A 127 2.36 7.46 23.06
N VAL A 128 2.30 6.67 24.14
CA VAL A 128 3.47 6.35 24.98
C VAL A 128 4.48 5.54 24.17
N ASN A 129 4.03 4.45 23.52
CA ASN A 129 4.89 3.62 22.70
C ASN A 129 5.48 4.39 21.51
N GLN A 130 4.73 5.32 20.91
CA GLN A 130 5.25 6.18 19.84
C GLN A 130 6.43 7.06 20.31
N LYS A 131 6.33 7.66 21.51
CA LYS A 131 7.42 8.45 22.09
C LYS A 131 8.66 7.60 22.36
N GLU A 132 8.48 6.43 22.96
CA GLU A 132 9.60 5.50 23.24
C GLU A 132 10.26 4.99 21.95
N ARG A 133 9.47 4.67 20.92
CA ARG A 133 9.98 4.29 19.60
C ARG A 133 10.79 5.41 18.95
N LEU A 134 10.31 6.65 19.02
CA LEU A 134 11.04 7.81 18.48
C LEU A 134 12.33 8.07 19.25
N LYS A 135 12.30 7.93 20.58
CA LYS A 135 13.49 8.03 21.44
C LYS A 135 14.51 6.97 21.08
N PHE A 136 14.08 5.71 20.96
CA PHE A 136 14.91 4.61 20.49
C PHE A 136 15.55 4.94 19.14
N ALA A 137 14.73 5.28 18.13
CA ALA A 137 15.22 5.61 16.80
C ALA A 137 16.28 6.73 16.86
N ARG A 138 16.05 7.82 17.60
CA ARG A 138 17.03 8.91 17.75
C ARG A 138 18.33 8.47 18.43
N CYS A 139 18.25 7.62 19.46
CA CYS A 139 19.44 7.12 20.17
C CYS A 139 20.32 6.24 19.28
N TYR A 140 19.72 5.45 18.39
CA TYR A 140 20.43 4.47 17.57
C TYR A 140 20.66 4.92 16.12
N PHE A 141 20.01 6.00 15.66
CA PHE A 141 20.14 6.53 14.29
C PHE A 141 21.57 6.93 13.92
N LYS A 142 22.30 7.53 14.87
CA LYS A 142 23.69 7.98 14.67
C LYS A 142 24.74 6.90 14.99
N LYS A 143 24.31 5.67 15.32
CA LYS A 143 25.27 4.59 15.61
C LYS A 143 25.95 4.16 14.30
N PRO A 144 27.28 3.93 14.35
CA PRO A 144 28.03 3.60 13.15
C PRO A 144 27.72 2.15 12.72
N LYS A 145 28.17 1.76 11.52
CA LYS A 145 27.83 0.46 10.93
C LYS A 145 28.32 -0.70 11.79
N GLU A 146 29.52 -0.58 12.34
CA GLU A 146 30.21 -1.59 13.16
C GLU A 146 29.43 -1.89 14.45
N PHE A 147 28.68 -0.90 14.95
CA PHE A 147 27.76 -1.10 16.08
C PHE A 147 26.68 -2.11 15.71
N TRP A 148 26.09 -1.98 14.52
CA TRP A 148 25.00 -2.82 14.04
C TRP A 148 25.48 -4.19 13.55
N GLU A 149 26.70 -4.27 13.02
CA GLU A 149 27.28 -5.54 12.53
C GLU A 149 27.47 -6.55 13.66
N SER A 150 27.73 -6.07 14.88
CA SER A 150 27.85 -6.88 16.09
C SER A 150 26.53 -7.08 16.85
N VAL A 151 25.38 -6.71 16.28
CA VAL A 151 24.07 -6.97 16.90
C VAL A 151 23.57 -8.37 16.53
N ILE A 152 23.18 -9.14 17.54
CA ILE A 152 22.47 -10.40 17.37
C ILE A 152 20.99 -10.15 17.63
N PHE A 153 20.20 -10.25 16.58
CA PHE A 153 18.74 -10.23 16.63
C PHE A 153 18.23 -11.62 16.98
N VAL A 154 17.41 -11.74 18.03
CA VAL A 154 16.79 -13.01 18.45
C VAL A 154 15.28 -12.91 18.43
N GLU A 155 14.62 -13.97 17.94
CA GLU A 155 13.16 -14.03 17.91
C GLU A 155 12.65 -15.46 17.84
N GLU A 156 11.41 -15.62 18.30
CA GLU A 156 10.62 -16.82 18.10
C GLU A 156 9.61 -16.55 16.99
N SER A 157 9.52 -17.43 16.01
CA SER A 157 8.50 -17.38 14.97
C SER A 157 7.67 -18.66 14.95
N LYS A 158 6.44 -18.55 14.45
CA LYS A 158 5.53 -19.68 14.30
C LYS A 158 5.38 -20.02 12.83
N PHE A 159 5.80 -21.22 12.45
CA PHE A 159 5.61 -21.75 11.11
C PHE A 159 4.46 -22.75 11.09
N ASN A 160 3.48 -22.52 10.20
CA ASN A 160 2.39 -23.46 9.96
C ASN A 160 2.83 -24.46 8.88
N VAL A 161 2.80 -25.76 9.20
CA VAL A 161 3.06 -26.86 8.24
C VAL A 161 1.86 -27.06 7.33
N PHE A 162 0.63 -26.83 7.83
CA PHE A 162 -0.60 -26.95 7.06
C PHE A 162 -1.31 -25.59 6.93
N GLY A 163 -1.58 -25.21 5.67
CA GLY A 163 -2.29 -23.98 5.30
C GLY A 163 -1.39 -22.74 5.26
N SER A 164 -1.36 -22.06 4.10
CA SER A 164 -0.74 -20.74 3.98
C SER A 164 -1.61 -19.66 4.64
N ASN A 165 -1.01 -18.73 5.40
CA ASN A 165 -1.75 -17.54 5.87
C ASN A 165 -2.08 -16.55 4.71
N GLY A 166 -1.62 -16.86 3.50
CA GLY A 166 -1.81 -16.05 2.29
C GLY A 166 -3.18 -16.20 1.64
N LYS A 167 -3.57 -15.22 0.83
CA LYS A 167 -4.77 -15.31 -0.02
C LYS A 167 -4.45 -16.17 -1.25
N GLN A 168 -5.11 -17.31 -1.38
CA GLN A 168 -5.07 -18.10 -2.60
C GLN A 168 -6.05 -17.50 -3.62
N LYS A 169 -5.56 -17.19 -4.82
CA LYS A 169 -6.43 -16.78 -5.94
C LYS A 169 -6.94 -18.04 -6.62
N VAL A 170 -8.24 -18.12 -6.83
CA VAL A 170 -8.90 -19.21 -7.56
C VAL A 170 -9.57 -18.62 -8.79
N TRP A 171 -9.37 -19.23 -9.95
CA TRP A 171 -10.09 -18.90 -11.19
C TRP A 171 -11.45 -19.60 -11.17
N ARG A 172 -12.55 -18.83 -11.15
CA ARG A 172 -13.91 -19.37 -11.08
C ARG A 172 -14.91 -18.54 -11.87
N ARG A 173 -15.99 -19.17 -12.32
CA ARG A 173 -17.13 -18.49 -12.97
C ARG A 173 -17.98 -17.73 -11.95
N LEU A 174 -18.73 -16.72 -12.39
CA LEU A 174 -19.66 -15.94 -11.56
C LEU A 174 -20.61 -16.89 -10.79
N ASN A 175 -20.92 -16.59 -9.53
CA ASN A 175 -21.84 -17.33 -8.65
C ASN A 175 -21.43 -18.80 -8.34
N THR A 176 -20.15 -19.15 -8.47
CA THR A 176 -19.65 -20.49 -8.10
C THR A 176 -18.78 -20.51 -6.85
N GLU A 177 -18.83 -19.47 -6.02
CA GLU A 177 -18.00 -19.29 -4.81
C GLU A 177 -18.05 -20.47 -3.85
N LEU A 178 -19.24 -20.99 -3.62
CA LEU A 178 -19.50 -21.99 -2.58
C LEU A 178 -19.31 -23.42 -3.07
N LYS A 179 -18.93 -23.64 -4.34
CA LYS A 179 -18.62 -24.99 -4.82
C LYS A 179 -17.35 -25.47 -4.13
N LEU A 180 -17.35 -26.69 -3.59
CA LEU A 180 -16.23 -27.25 -2.83
C LEU A 180 -14.87 -27.09 -3.54
N ARG A 181 -14.83 -27.36 -4.86
CA ARG A 181 -13.64 -27.17 -5.71
C ARG A 181 -13.09 -25.73 -5.80
N ASN A 182 -13.91 -24.74 -5.49
CA ASN A 182 -13.57 -23.31 -5.51
C ASN A 182 -13.37 -22.75 -4.10
N LEU A 183 -13.73 -23.53 -3.08
CA LEU A 183 -13.46 -23.23 -1.70
C LEU A 183 -12.03 -23.65 -1.37
N ARG A 184 -11.50 -23.00 -0.35
CA ARG A 184 -10.23 -23.39 0.24
C ARG A 184 -10.55 -24.06 1.56
N ASP A 185 -10.05 -25.29 1.74
CA ASP A 185 -10.19 -25.96 3.02
C ASP A 185 -9.49 -25.16 4.11
N THR A 186 -10.22 -24.93 5.20
CA THR A 186 -9.70 -24.26 6.39
C THR A 186 -9.82 -25.22 7.55
N VAL A 187 -8.68 -25.68 8.07
CA VAL A 187 -8.64 -26.44 9.31
C VAL A 187 -8.85 -25.48 10.48
N LYS A 188 -9.87 -25.73 11.32
CA LYS A 188 -10.23 -24.90 12.50
C LYS A 188 -9.07 -24.78 13.50
N HIS A 189 -8.15 -25.74 13.50
CA HIS A 189 -6.88 -25.70 14.21
C HIS A 189 -5.83 -26.23 13.23
N GLY A 190 -4.88 -25.39 12.81
CA GLY A 190 -3.80 -25.84 11.93
C GLY A 190 -3.05 -26.98 12.60
N VAL A 191 -3.28 -28.22 12.15
CA VAL A 191 -2.51 -29.38 12.54
C VAL A 191 -1.06 -29.10 12.13
N GLY A 192 -0.09 -29.29 13.01
CA GLY A 192 1.33 -29.09 12.72
C GLY A 192 1.74 -27.62 12.56
N SER A 193 1.76 -26.85 13.64
CA SER A 193 2.54 -25.60 13.67
C SER A 193 3.71 -25.76 14.62
N HIS A 194 4.90 -25.42 14.17
CA HIS A 194 6.11 -25.48 15.00
C HIS A 194 6.52 -24.07 15.38
N PHE A 195 6.87 -23.89 16.65
CA PHE A 195 7.58 -22.72 17.09
C PHE A 195 9.06 -22.93 16.80
N VAL A 196 9.73 -21.87 16.38
CA VAL A 196 11.14 -21.89 16.05
C VAL A 196 11.78 -20.70 16.70
N TRP A 197 12.84 -20.92 17.46
CA TRP A 197 13.73 -19.87 17.88
C TRP A 197 14.88 -19.75 16.89
N GLY A 198 15.28 -18.54 16.56
CA GLY A 198 16.45 -18.30 15.75
C GLY A 198 17.13 -16.98 16.09
N CYS A 199 18.34 -16.84 15.60
CA CYS A 199 19.08 -15.59 15.69
C CYS A 199 19.89 -15.31 14.43
N MET A 200 20.19 -14.02 14.20
CA MET A 200 21.03 -13.58 13.09
C MET A 200 21.79 -12.30 13.44
N SER A 201 22.88 -12.06 12.72
CA SER A 201 23.61 -10.78 12.68
C SER A 201 23.90 -10.40 11.22
N SER A 202 24.64 -9.31 11.00
CA SER A 202 25.10 -8.97 9.64
C SER A 202 26.04 -10.04 9.04
N PHE A 203 26.72 -10.83 9.89
CA PHE A 203 27.65 -11.87 9.47
C PHE A 203 26.98 -13.19 9.11
N GLY A 204 25.65 -13.29 9.28
CA GLY A 204 24.87 -14.45 8.87
C GLY A 204 23.91 -14.95 9.94
N THR A 205 23.51 -16.21 9.81
CA THR A 205 22.54 -16.87 10.69
C THR A 205 23.23 -17.66 11.80
N GLY A 206 22.71 -17.51 13.01
CA GLY A 206 23.10 -18.32 14.16
C GLY A 206 22.38 -19.67 14.16
N ASN A 207 22.22 -20.21 15.36
CA ASN A 207 21.49 -21.46 15.56
C ASN A 207 19.98 -21.26 15.36
N LEU A 208 19.32 -22.35 14.95
CA LEU A 208 17.88 -22.46 14.80
C LEU A 208 17.43 -23.63 15.69
N GLU A 209 16.53 -23.39 16.63
CA GLU A 209 16.03 -24.41 17.55
C GLU A 209 14.51 -24.58 17.38
N LEU A 210 14.08 -25.82 17.13
CA LEU A 210 12.66 -26.16 17.14
C LEU A 210 12.16 -26.18 18.59
N ILE A 211 10.99 -25.57 18.79
CA ILE A 211 10.33 -25.46 20.07
C ILE A 211 9.06 -26.30 20.01
N ASP A 212 9.02 -27.36 20.83
CA ASP A 212 7.91 -28.32 20.85
C ASP A 212 6.61 -27.73 21.42
N SER A 213 6.71 -26.76 22.32
CA SER A 213 5.54 -26.17 22.99
C SER A 213 5.79 -24.74 23.44
N LYS A 214 4.75 -24.04 23.89
CA LYS A 214 4.86 -22.67 24.37
C LYS A 214 5.86 -22.58 25.53
N VAL A 215 6.94 -21.86 25.32
CA VAL A 215 8.06 -21.75 26.27
C VAL A 215 7.75 -20.71 27.35
N ASN A 216 8.02 -21.06 28.61
CA ASN A 216 7.98 -20.13 29.74
C ASN A 216 9.33 -19.40 29.88
N THR A 217 9.45 -18.50 30.87
CA THR A 217 10.69 -17.74 31.10
C THR A 217 11.95 -18.62 31.24
N TYR A 218 11.87 -19.72 32.00
CA TYR A 218 13.02 -20.57 32.28
C TYR A 218 13.46 -21.35 31.04
N GLY A 219 12.51 -21.94 30.31
CA GLY A 219 12.82 -22.61 29.06
C GLY A 219 13.43 -21.64 28.03
N PHE A 220 13.00 -20.37 28.02
CA PHE A 220 13.58 -19.36 27.13
C PHE A 220 15.02 -19.05 27.51
N ILE A 221 15.32 -18.92 28.80
CA ILE A 221 16.70 -18.77 29.29
C ILE A 221 17.55 -19.97 28.88
N ASP A 222 17.02 -21.19 28.94
CA ASP A 222 17.78 -22.39 28.56
C ASP A 222 18.05 -22.44 27.05
N ILE A 223 17.10 -22.00 26.21
CA ILE A 223 17.33 -21.80 24.78
C ILE A 223 18.46 -20.77 24.56
N LEU A 224 18.44 -19.64 25.27
CA LEU A 224 19.51 -18.63 25.16
C LEU A 224 20.87 -19.20 25.58
N LYS A 225 20.94 -19.93 26.71
CA LYS A 225 22.17 -20.56 27.20
C LYS A 225 22.78 -21.52 26.18
N ARG A 226 21.95 -22.37 25.56
CA ARG A 226 22.39 -23.32 24.54
C ARG A 226 22.92 -22.63 23.28
N ASN A 227 22.24 -21.58 22.83
CA ASN A 227 22.42 -21.10 21.47
C ASN A 227 23.18 -19.78 21.32
N ILE A 228 23.05 -18.82 22.23
CA ILE A 228 23.50 -17.44 21.93
C ILE A 228 25.02 -17.36 21.78
N ARG A 229 25.76 -18.06 22.66
CA ARG A 229 27.22 -18.05 22.67
C ARG A 229 27.78 -18.78 21.45
N GLN A 230 27.23 -19.96 21.14
CA GLN A 230 27.61 -20.74 19.96
C GLN A 230 27.32 -19.96 18.67
N SER A 231 26.17 -19.28 18.60
CA SER A 231 25.80 -18.44 17.47
C SER A 231 26.75 -17.27 17.30
N ALA A 232 27.08 -16.57 18.40
CA ALA A 232 28.03 -15.45 18.38
C ALA A 232 29.43 -15.91 17.95
N GLN A 233 29.87 -17.10 18.38
CA GLN A 233 31.13 -17.71 17.96
C GLN A 233 31.12 -18.08 16.48
N LYS A 234 30.06 -18.72 15.99
CA LYS A 234 29.87 -19.05 14.56
C LYS A 234 29.92 -17.79 13.67
N MET A 235 29.42 -16.66 14.18
CA MET A 235 29.42 -15.37 13.50
C MET A 235 30.69 -14.54 13.73
N GLY A 236 31.67 -15.02 14.50
CA GLY A 236 32.93 -14.32 14.76
C GLY A 236 32.83 -13.08 15.64
N ILE A 237 31.73 -12.89 16.38
CA ILE A 237 31.43 -11.67 17.17
C ILE A 237 31.29 -11.94 18.68
N LEU A 238 31.76 -13.10 19.15
CA LEU A 238 31.59 -13.55 20.54
C LEU A 238 32.03 -12.51 21.60
N ALA A 239 33.11 -11.77 21.34
CA ALA A 239 33.69 -10.86 22.33
C ALA A 239 32.86 -9.60 22.61
N ASN A 240 32.10 -9.11 21.62
CA ASN A 240 31.50 -7.77 21.67
C ASN A 240 30.07 -7.70 21.12
N PHE A 241 29.39 -8.85 21.01
CA PHE A 241 28.03 -8.90 20.50
C PHE A 241 27.06 -8.12 21.40
N LYS A 242 26.00 -7.61 20.76
CA LYS A 242 24.91 -6.88 21.41
C LYS A 242 23.63 -7.68 21.22
N LEU A 243 22.99 -8.09 22.30
CA LEU A 243 21.73 -8.82 22.23
C LEU A 243 20.58 -7.85 21.94
N TYR A 244 19.86 -8.09 20.85
CA TYR A 244 18.59 -7.43 20.53
C TYR A 244 17.44 -8.43 20.70
N GLN A 245 16.53 -8.15 21.62
CA GLN A 245 15.33 -8.97 21.86
C GLN A 245 14.08 -8.09 22.06
N ASP A 246 12.91 -8.63 21.73
CA ASP A 246 11.63 -7.95 21.96
C ASP A 246 11.28 -7.82 23.45
N ASN A 247 10.19 -7.11 23.72
CA ASN A 247 9.68 -6.87 25.08
C ASN A 247 8.58 -7.86 25.49
N ASP A 248 8.61 -9.11 25.01
CA ASP A 248 7.69 -10.15 25.50
C ASP A 248 7.84 -10.29 27.04
N PRO A 249 6.74 -10.48 27.79
CA PRO A 249 6.77 -10.70 29.23
C PRO A 249 7.83 -11.70 29.72
N LYS A 250 8.09 -12.78 28.97
CA LYS A 250 9.09 -13.78 29.35
C LYS A 250 10.52 -13.23 29.26
N ARG A 251 10.80 -12.45 28.21
CA ARG A 251 12.11 -11.82 27.95
C ARG A 251 12.38 -10.62 28.86
N THR A 252 11.31 -9.97 29.31
CA THR A 252 11.37 -8.83 30.23
C THR A 252 11.25 -9.23 31.69
N SER A 253 11.07 -10.51 32.01
CA SER A 253 11.07 -11.01 33.38
C SER A 253 12.38 -10.67 34.12
N HIS A 254 12.32 -10.53 35.45
CA HIS A 254 13.49 -10.17 36.25
C HIS A 254 14.66 -11.15 36.03
N VAL A 255 14.38 -12.46 36.06
CA VAL A 255 15.38 -13.51 35.90
C VAL A 255 16.02 -13.48 34.50
N CYS A 256 15.23 -13.29 33.44
CA CYS A 256 15.77 -13.23 32.07
C CYS A 256 16.63 -11.98 31.85
N ARG A 257 16.20 -10.82 32.35
CA ARG A 257 16.99 -9.59 32.27
C ARG A 257 18.30 -9.72 33.04
N LEU A 258 18.27 -10.33 34.23
CA LEU A 258 19.46 -10.55 35.04
C LEU A 258 20.42 -11.50 34.32
N TRP A 259 19.92 -12.61 33.78
CA TRP A 259 20.73 -13.54 33.00
C TRP A 259 21.41 -12.84 31.81
N ALA A 260 20.65 -12.08 31.03
CA ALA A 260 21.18 -11.36 29.87
C ALA A 260 22.24 -10.33 30.25
N LEU A 261 22.07 -9.63 31.39
CA LEU A 261 23.03 -8.66 31.90
C LEU A 261 24.39 -9.31 32.26
N TYR A 262 24.38 -10.52 32.84
CA TYR A 262 25.62 -11.21 33.24
C TYR A 262 26.30 -11.98 32.09
N HIS A 263 25.54 -12.39 31.06
CA HIS A 263 26.04 -13.31 30.02
C HIS A 263 26.20 -12.68 28.65
N CYS A 264 25.68 -11.46 28.42
CA CYS A 264 25.82 -10.75 27.15
C CYS A 264 26.67 -9.48 27.36
N PRO A 265 27.64 -9.17 26.48
CA PRO A 265 28.45 -7.96 26.59
C PRO A 265 27.62 -6.67 26.62
N MET A 266 26.51 -6.65 25.87
CA MET A 266 25.55 -5.55 25.88
C MET A 266 24.15 -6.07 25.52
N VAL A 267 23.13 -5.48 26.14
CA VAL A 267 21.71 -5.74 25.81
C VAL A 267 21.07 -4.45 25.33
N ILE A 268 20.46 -4.48 24.14
CA ILE A 268 19.74 -3.34 23.57
C ILE A 268 18.34 -3.29 24.17
N LYS A 269 18.01 -2.19 24.84
CA LYS A 269 16.64 -1.93 25.32
C LYS A 269 15.75 -1.51 24.16
N THR A 270 14.82 -2.38 23.78
CA THR A 270 13.91 -2.18 22.65
C THR A 270 12.62 -1.49 23.11
N PRO A 271 11.90 -0.79 22.21
CA PRO A 271 10.57 -0.25 22.51
C PRO A 271 9.48 -1.29 22.27
N ALA A 272 8.39 -1.24 23.06
CA ALA A 272 7.26 -2.15 22.91
C ALA A 272 6.58 -2.05 21.52
N GLN A 273 5.92 -3.12 21.09
CA GLN A 273 5.16 -3.20 19.81
C GLN A 273 5.98 -2.72 18.60
N SER A 274 7.21 -3.23 18.45
CA SER A 274 8.13 -2.80 17.40
C SER A 274 8.75 -3.93 16.59
N PRO A 275 7.92 -4.83 16.01
CA PRO A 275 8.42 -5.90 15.15
C PRO A 275 9.17 -5.34 13.92
N ASP A 276 8.75 -4.17 13.42
CA ASP A 276 9.39 -3.49 12.30
C ASP A 276 10.81 -2.97 12.58
N LEU A 277 11.28 -3.02 13.84
CA LEU A 277 12.66 -2.69 14.21
C LEU A 277 13.54 -3.94 14.39
N ASN A 278 12.95 -5.14 14.38
CA ASN A 278 13.69 -6.39 14.52
C ASN A 278 14.03 -6.94 13.13
N SER A 279 15.31 -6.94 12.77
CA SER A 279 15.72 -7.30 11.40
C SER A 279 15.44 -8.76 11.05
N ILE A 280 15.36 -9.65 12.06
CA ILE A 280 15.10 -11.09 11.84
C ILE A 280 13.69 -11.37 11.31
N GLU A 281 12.73 -10.45 11.50
CA GLU A 281 11.39 -10.56 10.91
C GLU A 281 11.46 -10.63 9.37
N HIS A 282 12.42 -9.94 8.76
CA HIS A 282 12.65 -10.03 7.31
C HIS A 282 13.18 -11.40 6.89
N LEU A 283 14.01 -12.02 7.73
CA LEU A 283 14.49 -13.39 7.49
C LEU A 283 13.34 -14.39 7.63
N TRP A 284 12.46 -14.22 8.63
CA TRP A 284 11.28 -15.07 8.79
C TRP A 284 10.32 -14.98 7.62
N ASP A 285 10.02 -13.77 7.14
CA ASP A 285 9.21 -13.58 5.94
C ASP A 285 9.84 -14.26 4.71
N ASN A 286 11.16 -14.18 4.58
CA ASN A 286 11.89 -14.84 3.49
C ASN A 286 11.81 -16.37 3.58
N ILE A 287 12.04 -16.95 4.76
CA ILE A 287 11.92 -18.40 4.99
C ILE A 287 10.49 -18.86 4.72
N GLN A 288 9.49 -18.11 5.20
CA GLN A 288 8.08 -18.44 4.98
C GLN A 288 7.72 -18.44 3.48
N ARG A 289 8.23 -17.48 2.71
CA ARG A 289 8.03 -17.43 1.25
C ARG A 289 8.64 -18.66 0.55
N HIS A 290 9.88 -19.02 0.88
CA HIS A 290 10.52 -20.20 0.29
C HIS A 290 9.83 -21.51 0.68
N MET A 291 9.39 -21.66 1.93
CA MET A 291 8.63 -22.83 2.36
C MET A 291 7.31 -22.98 1.59
N HIS A 292 6.68 -21.86 1.20
CA HIS A 292 5.45 -21.88 0.39
C HIS A 292 5.71 -22.23 -1.08
N GLU A 293 6.87 -21.87 -1.63
CA GLU A 293 7.25 -22.20 -3.01
C GLU A 293 7.74 -23.65 -3.13
N SER A 294 8.44 -24.15 -2.12
CA SER A 294 8.85 -25.54 -2.05
C SER A 294 7.62 -26.43 -1.83
N LYS A 295 7.11 -27.07 -2.89
CA LYS A 295 6.09 -28.14 -2.84
C LYS A 295 6.53 -29.40 -2.07
N TYR A 296 7.58 -29.31 -1.25
CA TYR A 296 8.31 -30.42 -0.65
C TYR A 296 7.41 -31.30 0.24
N TYR A 297 6.39 -30.72 0.87
CA TYR A 297 5.45 -31.47 1.71
C TYR A 297 4.29 -32.13 0.93
N GLU A 298 3.89 -31.59 -0.22
CA GLU A 298 2.88 -32.24 -1.08
C GLU A 298 3.43 -33.52 -1.72
N GLN A 299 4.75 -33.60 -1.92
CA GLN A 299 5.42 -34.80 -2.43
C GLN A 299 5.71 -35.86 -1.36
N LYS A 300 5.96 -35.48 -0.10
CA LYS A 300 6.42 -36.42 0.95
C LYS A 300 5.29 -37.10 1.74
N TYR A 301 4.09 -36.52 1.80
CA TYR A 301 2.95 -37.08 2.54
C TYR A 301 1.62 -36.95 1.76
N PRO A 302 1.46 -37.68 0.64
CA PRO A 302 0.24 -37.61 -0.17
C PRO A 302 -1.02 -38.11 0.57
N GLU A 303 -0.85 -39.01 1.53
CA GLU A 303 -1.97 -39.72 2.20
C GLU A 303 -2.67 -38.90 3.29
N ARG A 304 -2.13 -37.75 3.70
CA ARG A 304 -2.78 -36.88 4.69
C ARG A 304 -3.77 -35.88 4.08
N LYS A 305 -4.09 -35.99 2.78
CA LYS A 305 -5.17 -35.24 2.13
C LYS A 305 -6.55 -35.90 2.31
N THR A 306 -6.61 -37.12 2.83
CA THR A 306 -7.85 -37.86 3.09
C THR A 306 -7.99 -38.11 4.58
N ASN A 307 -8.60 -37.15 5.29
CA ASN A 307 -9.44 -37.33 6.48
C ASN A 307 -10.01 -35.97 6.89
#